data_AF-A0A9X1YFV5-F1
#
_entry.id   AF-A0A9X1YFV5-F1
#
_cell.length_a   1.000
_cell.length_b   1.000
_cell.length_c   1.000
_cell.angle_alpha   90.00
_cell.angle_beta   90.00
_cell.angle_gamma   90.00
#
_symmetry.space_group_name_H-M   'P 1'
#
loop_
_entity.id
_entity.type
_entity.pdbx_description
1 polymer ?
#
loop_
_entity_poly.entity_id
_entity_poly.type
_entity_poly.pdbx_seq_one_letter_code
_entity_poly.pdbx_strand_id
1 'polypeptide(L)'
;MTDDPNAPMNTPPPMAVVPPATPAVPAVVHAPPHAPRHWQLLAWIAAVAFGVMSVAAFVSAWHTQQRVKSLEQELVRRQQTSQTDATAARVASQQALDSVRDLNGKLGVLDERVAESQLQRSQVEDLIQSLSRSRDENVLADVEAALRVAMQQAALTGSTDPIVATLKQADERLARYNNPRLDRIRRAVARDLDRVRTASAVDVPSLTIRLDEAVRMVDELPLVSVPERATAAGRAAAASANGASASARGAAW
;
A
#
# COMPACT_ATOMS: atom_id res chain seq x y z
N MET A 1 89.96 61.13 -16.75
CA MET A 1 90.82 59.95 -16.97
C MET A 1 89.93 58.90 -17.60
N THR A 2 89.74 58.82 -18.91
CA THR A 2 90.65 58.98 -20.06
C THR A 2 89.75 59.39 -21.26
N ASP A 3 89.80 60.60 -21.82
CA ASP A 3 90.84 61.13 -22.72
C ASP A 3 91.91 60.12 -23.12
N ASP A 4 91.92 59.72 -24.39
CA ASP A 4 93.13 59.94 -25.18
C ASP A 4 92.80 60.23 -26.66
N PRO A 5 93.39 61.29 -27.23
CA PRO A 5 93.27 61.73 -28.60
C PRO A 5 94.36 61.08 -29.46
N ASN A 6 94.18 61.03 -30.77
CA ASN A 6 95.34 60.85 -31.65
C ASN A 6 95.12 61.50 -33.01
N ALA A 7 95.60 62.74 -33.11
CA ALA A 7 96.12 63.33 -34.34
C ALA A 7 97.65 63.35 -34.20
N PRO A 8 98.41 62.96 -35.22
CA PRO A 8 99.48 63.85 -35.71
C PRO A 8 99.73 63.64 -37.23
N MET A 9 100.52 64.39 -38.00
CA MET A 9 101.35 65.57 -37.81
C MET A 9 101.53 66.20 -39.21
N ASN A 10 101.74 67.50 -39.25
CA ASN A 10 102.11 68.31 -40.39
C ASN A 10 103.63 68.19 -40.70
N THR A 11 104.06 68.26 -41.96
CA THR A 11 105.45 68.68 -42.34
C THR A 11 105.49 69.26 -43.77
N PRO A 12 106.28 70.34 -44.05
CA PRO A 12 106.20 71.14 -45.29
C PRO A 12 107.48 71.02 -46.19
N PRO A 13 107.82 71.96 -47.13
CA PRO A 13 107.98 71.77 -48.58
C PRO A 13 109.46 71.79 -49.07
N PRO A 14 109.80 71.83 -50.39
CA PRO A 14 110.01 73.14 -51.04
C PRO A 14 109.82 73.24 -52.59
N MET A 15 109.47 74.47 -53.00
CA MET A 15 109.98 75.28 -54.13
C MET A 15 110.02 74.75 -55.59
N ALA A 16 109.10 75.34 -56.37
CA ALA A 16 109.34 76.17 -57.56
C ALA A 16 110.11 75.63 -58.78
N VAL A 17 109.37 75.45 -59.90
CA VAL A 17 109.77 75.93 -61.24
C VAL A 17 108.50 76.36 -62.02
N VAL A 18 108.61 77.51 -62.70
CA VAL A 18 107.65 78.23 -63.57
C VAL A 18 108.50 78.74 -64.76
N PRO A 19 108.03 79.04 -66.00
CA PRO A 19 106.95 78.56 -66.90
C PRO A 19 107.52 78.23 -68.33
N PRO A 20 106.81 78.29 -69.51
CA PRO A 20 106.09 79.45 -70.06
C PRO A 20 104.66 79.22 -70.61
N ALA A 21 103.94 80.34 -70.79
CA ALA A 21 102.57 80.55 -71.27
C ALA A 21 102.32 80.08 -72.72
N THR A 22 101.10 79.74 -73.20
CA THR A 22 99.84 80.53 -73.45
C THR A 22 98.85 79.57 -74.20
N PRO A 23 97.56 79.86 -74.50
CA PRO A 23 96.56 80.80 -73.98
C PRO A 23 95.22 80.13 -73.52
N ALA A 24 94.33 80.94 -72.96
CA ALA A 24 93.05 80.57 -72.32
C ALA A 24 91.86 80.35 -73.27
N VAL A 25 90.96 79.41 -72.91
CA VAL A 25 89.53 79.31 -73.35
C VAL A 25 88.72 78.49 -72.30
N PRO A 26 87.39 78.62 -72.21
CA PRO A 26 86.66 78.82 -70.95
C PRO A 26 85.91 77.57 -70.46
N ALA A 27 85.48 77.62 -69.19
CA ALA A 27 84.64 76.62 -68.55
C ALA A 27 83.26 76.47 -69.23
N VAL A 28 82.88 75.24 -69.56
CA VAL A 28 81.53 74.87 -70.00
C VAL A 28 80.81 74.13 -68.87
N VAL A 29 79.73 74.78 -68.43
CA VAL A 29 78.65 74.22 -67.59
C VAL A 29 78.07 72.98 -68.27
N HIS A 30 78.08 71.84 -67.57
CA HIS A 30 77.37 70.65 -68.05
C HIS A 30 75.86 70.84 -67.89
N ALA A 31 75.18 70.86 -69.03
CA ALA A 31 73.73 70.84 -69.19
C ALA A 31 73.16 69.41 -68.95
N PRO A 32 71.88 69.27 -68.58
CA PRO A 32 71.31 68.04 -68.01
C PRO A 32 71.15 66.91 -69.05
N PRO A 33 71.27 65.63 -68.67
CA PRO A 33 71.06 64.52 -69.61
C PRO A 33 69.58 64.46 -70.04
N HIS A 34 69.36 64.60 -71.35
CA HIS A 34 68.04 64.45 -71.97
C HIS A 34 67.68 62.97 -72.04
N ALA A 35 66.72 62.52 -71.22
CA ALA A 35 66.15 61.18 -71.32
C ALA A 35 65.43 61.01 -72.68
N PRO A 36 65.58 59.87 -73.38
CA PRO A 36 64.96 59.66 -74.68
C PRO A 36 63.43 59.56 -74.55
N ARG A 37 62.70 60.06 -75.56
CA ARG A 37 61.23 60.24 -75.58
C ARG A 37 60.41 58.96 -75.31
N HIS A 38 61.00 57.76 -75.50
CA HIS A 38 60.37 56.48 -75.13
C HIS A 38 60.36 56.21 -73.62
N TRP A 39 61.34 56.72 -72.87
CA TRP A 39 61.40 56.60 -71.41
C TRP A 39 60.32 57.44 -70.72
N GLN A 40 59.98 58.60 -71.31
CA GLN A 40 58.86 59.43 -70.86
C GLN A 40 57.49 58.75 -71.08
N LEU A 41 57.31 58.04 -72.21
CA LEU A 41 56.11 57.25 -72.48
C LEU A 41 55.98 56.06 -71.51
N LEU A 42 57.07 55.33 -71.26
CA LEU A 42 57.12 54.25 -70.26
C LEU A 42 56.82 54.76 -68.84
N ALA A 43 57.36 55.91 -68.44
CA ALA A 43 57.08 56.53 -67.15
C ALA A 43 55.60 56.95 -67.02
N TRP A 44 54.98 57.46 -68.09
CA TRP A 44 53.55 57.78 -68.12
C TRP A 44 52.67 56.53 -67.99
N ILE A 45 53.00 55.46 -68.71
CA ILE A 45 52.27 54.18 -68.61
C ILE A 45 52.40 53.60 -67.20
N ALA A 46 53.60 53.65 -66.61
CA ALA A 46 53.83 53.20 -65.24
C ALA A 46 53.05 54.04 -64.21
N ALA A 47 53.00 55.37 -64.37
CA ALA A 47 52.22 56.25 -63.49
C ALA A 47 50.71 55.97 -63.59
N VAL A 48 50.19 55.75 -64.80
CA VAL A 48 48.78 55.36 -65.00
C VAL A 48 48.52 53.97 -64.40
N ALA A 49 49.40 53.00 -64.61
CA ALA A 49 49.27 51.67 -64.01
C ALA A 49 49.28 51.74 -62.47
N PHE A 50 50.13 52.57 -61.89
CA PHE A 50 50.19 52.78 -60.44
C PHE A 50 48.94 53.48 -59.90
N GLY A 51 48.40 54.45 -60.64
CA GLY A 51 47.13 55.11 -60.34
C GLY A 51 45.95 54.12 -60.36
N VAL A 52 45.84 53.30 -61.41
CA VAL A 52 44.82 52.26 -61.52
C VAL A 52 44.94 51.24 -60.39
N MET A 53 46.16 50.80 -60.06
CA MET A 53 46.41 49.85 -58.98
C MET A 53 46.04 50.44 -57.61
N SER A 54 46.30 51.73 -57.39
CA SER A 54 45.92 52.43 -56.16
C SER A 54 44.40 52.57 -56.02
N VAL A 55 43.70 52.89 -57.10
CA VAL A 55 42.22 52.95 -57.11
C VAL A 55 41.63 51.56 -56.87
N ALA A 56 42.17 50.52 -57.52
CA ALA A 56 41.73 49.14 -57.30
C ALA A 56 41.92 48.70 -55.84
N ALA A 57 43.07 49.05 -55.23
CA ALA A 57 43.31 48.79 -53.82
C ALA A 57 42.29 49.51 -52.92
N PHE A 58 41.99 50.78 -53.18
CA PHE A 58 41.01 51.54 -52.41
C PHE A 58 39.60 50.95 -52.49
N VAL A 59 39.14 50.59 -53.70
CA VAL A 59 37.82 49.94 -53.90
C VAL A 59 37.76 48.59 -53.17
N SER A 60 38.83 47.80 -53.19
CA SER A 60 38.88 46.51 -52.49
C SER A 60 38.84 46.67 -50.96
N ALA A 61 39.52 47.68 -50.42
CA ALA A 61 39.50 48.01 -49.00
C ALA A 61 38.10 48.46 -48.57
N TRP A 62 37.45 49.29 -49.38
CA TRP A 62 36.08 49.73 -49.15
C TRP A 62 35.09 48.55 -49.13
N HIS A 63 35.19 47.65 -50.12
CA HIS A 63 34.34 46.46 -50.18
C HIS A 63 34.57 45.53 -48.98
N THR A 64 35.81 45.39 -48.52
CA THR A 64 36.15 44.58 -47.34
C THR A 64 35.55 45.16 -46.06
N GLN A 65 35.61 46.49 -45.87
CA GLN A 65 34.98 47.15 -44.73
C GLN A 65 33.46 46.97 -44.71
N GLN A 66 32.81 47.04 -45.88
CA GLN A 66 31.36 46.78 -45.97
C GLN A 66 31.02 45.33 -45.59
N ARG A 67 31.83 44.36 -46.02
CA ARG A 67 31.65 42.95 -45.65
C ARG A 67 31.79 42.73 -44.14
N VAL A 68 32.84 43.28 -43.53
CA VAL A 68 33.07 43.15 -42.08
C VAL A 68 31.88 43.69 -41.29
N LYS A 69 31.37 44.89 -41.64
CA LYS A 69 30.18 45.48 -41.00
C LYS A 69 28.95 44.57 -41.11
N SER A 70 28.73 43.96 -42.28
CA SER A 70 27.59 43.04 -42.47
C SER A 70 27.73 41.74 -41.66
N LEU A 71 28.95 41.21 -41.55
CA LEU A 71 29.24 40.03 -40.75
C LEU A 71 29.07 40.30 -39.26
N GLU A 72 29.59 41.44 -38.77
CA GLU A 72 29.40 41.88 -37.38
C GLU A 72 27.91 42.02 -37.03
N GLN A 73 27.12 42.61 -37.92
CA GLN A 73 25.67 42.72 -37.74
C GLN A 73 24.98 41.36 -37.68
N GLU A 74 25.33 40.43 -38.58
CA GLU A 74 24.79 39.07 -38.58
C GLU A 74 25.24 38.27 -37.35
N LEU A 75 26.48 38.45 -36.89
CA LEU A 75 27.01 37.86 -35.66
C LEU A 75 26.26 38.38 -34.44
N VAL A 76 26.07 39.70 -34.33
CA VAL A 76 25.29 40.32 -33.25
C VAL A 76 23.85 39.82 -33.30
N ARG A 77 23.23 39.75 -34.50
CA ARG A 77 21.87 39.24 -34.68
C ARG A 77 21.77 37.77 -34.27
N ARG A 78 22.67 36.90 -34.74
CA ARG A 78 22.71 35.48 -34.36
C ARG A 78 22.97 35.29 -32.88
N GLN A 79 23.82 36.13 -32.29
CA GLN A 79 24.09 36.11 -30.86
C GLN A 79 22.85 36.54 -30.06
N GLN A 80 22.13 37.56 -30.51
CA GLN A 80 20.86 37.98 -29.91
C GLN A 80 19.81 36.86 -30.03
N THR A 81 19.64 36.25 -31.19
CA THR A 81 18.71 35.13 -31.39
C THR A 81 19.08 33.92 -30.52
N SER A 82 20.37 33.58 -30.44
CA SER A 82 20.84 32.49 -29.58
C SER A 82 20.58 32.79 -28.10
N GLN A 83 20.71 34.05 -27.68
CA GLN A 83 20.36 34.47 -26.33
C GLN A 83 18.85 34.39 -26.07
N THR A 84 18.00 34.78 -27.03
CA THR A 84 16.53 34.66 -26.88
C THR A 84 16.08 33.20 -26.85
N ASP A 85 16.71 32.33 -27.64
CA ASP A 85 16.39 30.91 -27.63
C ASP A 85 16.84 30.25 -26.32
N ALA A 86 18.01 30.64 -25.81
CA ALA A 86 18.51 30.17 -24.52
C ALA A 86 17.61 30.62 -23.35
N THR A 87 17.08 31.85 -23.37
CA THR A 87 16.13 32.31 -22.35
C THR A 87 14.78 31.61 -22.49
N ALA A 88 14.26 31.45 -23.70
CA ALA A 88 13.03 30.70 -23.96
C ALA A 88 13.13 29.24 -23.50
N ALA A 89 14.25 28.57 -23.79
CA ALA A 89 14.52 27.21 -23.33
C ALA A 89 14.60 27.11 -21.80
N ARG A 90 15.22 28.10 -21.14
CA ARG A 90 15.25 28.17 -19.67
C ARG A 90 13.84 28.33 -19.09
N VAL A 91 13.01 29.20 -19.66
CA VAL A 91 11.61 29.37 -19.21
C VAL A 91 10.81 28.09 -19.42
N ALA A 92 10.92 27.44 -20.57
CA ALA A 92 10.28 26.15 -20.83
C ALA A 92 10.72 25.06 -19.84
N SER A 93 12.01 25.02 -19.48
CA SER A 93 12.51 24.09 -18.47
C SER A 93 11.95 24.37 -17.07
N GLN A 94 11.83 25.64 -16.68
CA GLN A 94 11.24 26.03 -15.39
C GLN A 94 9.76 25.65 -15.34
N GLN A 95 9.02 25.92 -16.41
CA GLN A 95 7.61 25.52 -16.52
C GLN A 95 7.44 24.00 -16.43
N ALA A 96 8.33 23.22 -17.05
CA ALA A 96 8.32 21.77 -16.93
C ALA A 96 8.57 21.33 -15.47
N LEU A 97 9.54 21.94 -14.77
CA LEU A 97 9.80 21.66 -13.36
C LEU A 97 8.60 22.00 -12.46
N ASP A 98 7.91 23.11 -12.73
CA ASP A 98 6.71 23.51 -11.99
C ASP A 98 5.55 22.54 -12.25
N SER A 99 5.37 22.08 -13.49
CA SER A 99 4.37 21.06 -13.80
C SER A 99 4.64 19.73 -13.09
N VAL A 100 5.92 19.34 -12.95
CA VAL A 100 6.32 18.15 -12.19
C VAL A 100 6.04 18.32 -10.70
N ARG A 101 6.28 19.51 -10.13
CA ARG A 101 5.93 19.82 -8.74
C ARG A 101 4.42 19.74 -8.51
N ASP A 102 3.62 20.30 -9.42
CA ASP A 102 2.16 20.23 -9.35
C ASP A 102 1.65 18.79 -9.45
N LEU A 103 2.22 17.99 -10.35
CA LEU A 103 1.89 16.57 -10.48
C LEU A 103 2.26 15.78 -9.22
N ASN A 104 3.42 16.03 -8.63
CA ASN A 104 3.81 15.41 -7.35
C ASN A 104 2.86 15.81 -6.21
N GLY A 105 2.41 17.07 -6.15
CA GLY A 105 1.40 17.49 -5.20
C GLY A 105 0.06 16.76 -5.38
N LYS A 106 -0.40 16.62 -6.63
CA LYS A 106 -1.62 15.86 -6.96
C LYS A 106 -1.49 14.37 -6.65
N LEU A 107 -0.32 13.77 -6.91
CA LEU A 107 -0.03 12.39 -6.54
C LEU A 107 -0.09 12.20 -5.02
N GLY A 108 0.48 13.11 -4.23
CA GLY A 108 0.37 13.06 -2.77
C GLY A 108 -1.08 13.07 -2.28
N VAL A 109 -1.92 13.93 -2.84
CA VAL A 109 -3.36 13.97 -2.50
C VAL A 109 -4.07 12.68 -2.92
N LEU A 110 -3.75 12.12 -4.08
CA LEU A 110 -4.32 10.86 -4.54
C LEU A 110 -3.89 9.68 -3.66
N ASP A 111 -2.61 9.63 -3.25
CA ASP A 111 -2.11 8.62 -2.33
C ASP A 111 -2.81 8.69 -0.97
N GLU A 112 -3.06 9.89 -0.45
CA GLU A 112 -3.85 10.08 0.77
C GLU A 112 -5.29 9.59 0.60
N ARG A 113 -5.94 9.90 -0.53
CA ARG A 113 -7.30 9.41 -0.84
C ARG A 113 -7.36 7.88 -0.97
N VAL A 114 -6.31 7.27 -1.54
CA VAL A 114 -6.20 5.82 -1.64
C VAL A 114 -5.99 5.21 -0.26
N ALA A 115 -5.10 5.78 0.57
CA ALA A 115 -4.87 5.33 1.94
C ALA A 115 -6.15 5.41 2.79
N GLU A 116 -6.89 6.51 2.68
CA GLU A 116 -8.20 6.68 3.33
C GLU A 116 -9.22 5.64 2.84
N SER A 117 -9.29 5.37 1.53
CA SER A 117 -10.20 4.33 1.00
C SER A 117 -9.84 2.93 1.49
N GLN A 118 -8.54 2.61 1.59
CA GLN A 118 -8.08 1.34 2.14
C GLN A 118 -8.44 1.21 3.62
N LEU A 119 -8.29 2.29 4.39
CA LEU A 119 -8.69 2.36 5.79
C LEU A 119 -10.21 2.21 5.98
N GLN A 120 -11.01 2.82 5.10
CA GLN A 120 -12.47 2.66 5.13
C GLN A 120 -12.87 1.21 4.80
N ARG A 121 -12.21 0.57 3.82
CA ARG A 121 -12.45 -0.84 3.50
C ARG A 121 -12.10 -1.76 4.67
N SER A 122 -10.97 -1.54 5.34
CA SER A 122 -10.60 -2.37 6.50
C SER A 122 -11.59 -2.18 7.65
N GLN A 123 -12.05 -0.95 7.91
CA GLN A 123 -13.07 -0.68 8.92
C GLN A 123 -14.40 -1.37 8.60
N VAL A 124 -14.81 -1.42 7.32
CA VAL A 124 -16.02 -2.13 6.91
C VAL A 124 -15.88 -3.63 7.08
N GLU A 125 -14.72 -4.21 6.74
CA GLU A 125 -14.44 -5.64 6.96
C GLU A 125 -14.47 -5.99 8.45
N ASP A 126 -13.82 -5.17 9.28
CA ASP A 126 -13.83 -5.34 10.74
C ASP A 126 -15.24 -5.18 11.32
N LEU A 127 -16.05 -4.25 10.79
CA LEU A 127 -17.45 -4.07 11.19
C LEU A 127 -18.30 -5.29 10.78
N ILE A 128 -18.14 -5.81 9.57
CA ILE A 128 -18.85 -7.01 9.11
C ILE A 128 -18.47 -8.20 9.98
N GLN A 129 -17.18 -8.38 10.27
CA GLN A 129 -16.70 -9.49 11.09
C GLN A 129 -17.16 -9.38 12.55
N SER A 130 -17.16 -8.18 13.13
CA SER A 130 -17.66 -7.93 14.48
C SER A 130 -19.19 -8.09 14.58
N LEU A 131 -19.96 -7.63 13.58
CA LEU A 131 -21.41 -7.86 13.51
C LEU A 131 -21.74 -9.36 13.37
N SER A 132 -21.00 -10.10 12.54
CA SER A 132 -21.17 -11.55 12.43
C SER A 132 -20.89 -12.23 13.76
N ARG A 133 -19.79 -11.86 14.44
CA ARG A 133 -19.42 -12.44 15.74
C ARG A 133 -20.44 -12.10 16.82
N SER A 134 -20.89 -10.84 16.90
CA SER A 134 -21.91 -10.40 17.84
C SER A 134 -23.25 -11.11 17.62
N ARG A 135 -23.64 -11.31 16.36
CA ARG A 135 -24.85 -12.08 16.01
C ARG A 135 -24.74 -13.53 16.46
N ASP A 136 -23.58 -14.18 16.24
CA ASP A 136 -23.32 -15.55 16.69
C ASP A 136 -23.36 -15.65 18.23
N GLU A 137 -22.69 -14.74 18.94
CA GLU A 137 -22.66 -14.68 20.41
C GLU A 137 -24.05 -14.42 21.00
N ASN A 138 -24.85 -13.53 20.39
CA ASN A 138 -26.20 -13.22 20.86
C ASN A 138 -27.15 -14.42 20.68
N VAL A 139 -27.08 -15.12 19.54
CA VAL A 139 -27.85 -16.37 19.35
C VAL A 139 -27.48 -17.40 20.41
N LEU A 140 -26.20 -17.51 20.76
CA LEU A 140 -25.73 -18.47 21.74
C LEU A 140 -26.17 -18.10 23.16
N ALA A 141 -26.09 -16.81 23.53
CA ALA A 141 -26.57 -16.31 24.82
C ALA A 141 -28.07 -16.54 25.00
N ASP A 142 -28.87 -16.36 23.94
CA ASP A 142 -30.31 -16.62 23.98
C ASP A 142 -30.62 -18.12 24.14
N VAL A 143 -29.90 -18.99 23.43
CA VAL A 143 -30.00 -20.46 23.62
C VAL A 143 -29.63 -20.86 25.05
N GLU A 144 -28.56 -20.29 25.62
CA GLU A 144 -28.15 -20.55 27.00
C GLU A 144 -29.21 -20.07 28.01
N ALA A 145 -29.76 -18.87 27.81
CA ALA A 145 -30.82 -18.33 28.67
C ALA A 145 -32.07 -19.21 28.63
N ALA A 146 -32.53 -19.59 27.43
CA ALA A 146 -33.66 -20.50 27.26
C ALA A 146 -33.40 -21.86 27.92
N LEU A 147 -32.18 -22.40 27.79
CA LEU A 147 -31.82 -23.67 28.42
C LEU A 147 -31.80 -23.58 29.94
N ARG A 148 -31.27 -22.48 30.52
CA ARG A 148 -31.31 -22.25 31.98
C ARG A 148 -32.74 -22.21 32.50
N VAL A 149 -33.65 -21.54 31.80
CA VAL A 149 -35.08 -21.49 32.16
C VAL A 149 -35.70 -22.88 32.08
N ALA A 150 -35.40 -23.64 31.01
CA ALA A 150 -35.90 -25.00 30.86
C ALA A 150 -35.41 -25.95 31.96
N MET A 151 -34.15 -25.81 32.38
CA MET A 151 -33.59 -26.58 33.50
C MET A 151 -34.26 -26.23 34.84
N GLN A 152 -34.56 -24.95 35.08
CA GLN A 152 -35.32 -24.53 36.26
C GLN A 152 -36.73 -25.12 36.26
N GLN A 153 -37.42 -25.06 35.12
CA GLN A 153 -38.76 -25.64 34.98
C GLN A 153 -38.76 -27.16 35.16
N ALA A 154 -37.73 -27.85 34.63
CA ALA A 154 -37.59 -29.28 34.81
C ALA A 154 -37.33 -29.67 36.27
N ALA A 155 -36.55 -28.88 37.01
CA ALA A 155 -36.34 -29.09 38.44
C ALA A 155 -37.61 -28.86 39.26
N LEU A 156 -38.44 -27.88 38.89
CA LEU A 156 -39.70 -27.56 39.57
C LEU A 156 -40.81 -28.59 39.29
N THR A 157 -40.90 -29.08 38.05
CA THR A 157 -41.96 -29.99 37.60
C THR A 157 -41.59 -31.46 37.68
N GLY A 158 -40.29 -31.77 37.82
CA GLY A 158 -39.76 -33.13 37.76
C GLY A 158 -39.73 -33.73 36.35
N SER A 159 -40.27 -33.05 35.33
CA SER A 159 -40.28 -33.54 33.94
C SER A 159 -39.10 -32.99 33.15
N THR A 160 -38.56 -33.82 32.25
CA THR A 160 -37.49 -33.45 31.31
C THR A 160 -38.02 -32.89 29.98
N ASP A 161 -39.34 -32.90 29.77
CA ASP A 161 -39.98 -32.38 28.55
C ASP A 161 -39.60 -30.93 28.21
N PRO A 162 -39.53 -29.98 29.18
CA PRO A 162 -39.11 -28.61 28.90
C PRO A 162 -37.69 -28.53 28.32
N ILE A 163 -36.77 -29.36 28.81
CA ILE A 163 -35.37 -29.41 28.34
C ILE A 163 -35.34 -29.97 26.91
N VAL A 164 -36.06 -31.06 26.64
CA VAL A 164 -36.12 -31.65 25.30
C VAL A 164 -36.73 -30.69 24.28
N ALA A 165 -37.81 -29.99 24.64
CA ALA A 165 -38.45 -29.00 23.78
C ALA A 165 -37.49 -27.84 23.46
N THR A 166 -36.78 -27.34 24.47
CA THR A 166 -35.83 -26.22 24.32
C THR A 166 -34.61 -26.62 23.48
N LEU A 167 -34.06 -27.83 23.67
CA LEU A 167 -32.94 -28.33 22.86
C LEU A 167 -33.33 -28.51 21.39
N LYS A 168 -34.55 -28.99 21.11
CA LYS A 168 -35.07 -29.07 19.73
C LYS A 168 -35.20 -27.67 19.10
N GLN A 169 -35.75 -26.72 19.84
CA GLN A 169 -35.91 -25.34 19.37
C GLN A 169 -34.54 -24.68 19.12
N ALA A 170 -33.56 -24.94 19.99
CA ALA A 170 -32.18 -24.49 19.82
C ALA A 170 -31.55 -25.08 18.56
N ASP A 171 -31.69 -26.40 18.32
CA ASP A 171 -31.17 -27.08 17.13
C ASP A 171 -31.78 -26.53 15.83
N GLU A 172 -33.10 -26.37 15.78
CA GLU A 172 -33.80 -25.81 14.61
C GLU A 172 -33.40 -24.35 14.36
N ARG A 173 -33.21 -23.57 15.42
CA ARG A 173 -32.73 -22.20 15.31
C ARG A 173 -31.28 -22.17 14.81
N LEU A 174 -30.37 -22.97 15.36
CA LEU A 174 -28.99 -23.11 14.90
C LEU A 174 -28.93 -23.56 13.43
N ALA A 175 -29.80 -24.48 13.01
CA ALA A 175 -29.90 -24.95 11.63
C ALA A 175 -30.29 -23.84 10.64
N ARG A 176 -31.16 -22.90 11.05
CA ARG A 176 -31.56 -21.75 10.23
C ARG A 176 -30.43 -20.75 9.97
N TYR A 177 -29.46 -20.63 10.87
CA TYR A 177 -28.32 -19.70 10.70
C TYR A 177 -27.18 -20.30 9.86
N ASN A 178 -27.11 -21.62 9.72
CA ASN A 178 -26.19 -22.37 8.85
C ASN A 178 -24.74 -21.84 8.79
N ASN A 179 -24.18 -21.46 9.94
CA ASN A 179 -22.81 -20.93 10.05
C ASN A 179 -21.84 -22.07 10.43
N PRO A 180 -20.73 -22.30 9.69
CA PRO A 180 -19.76 -23.35 9.98
C PRO A 180 -19.19 -23.32 11.41
N ARG A 181 -19.10 -22.13 12.03
CA ARG A 181 -18.61 -21.97 13.41
C ARG A 181 -19.57 -22.59 14.43
N LEU A 182 -20.88 -22.60 14.14
CA LEU A 182 -21.93 -23.12 15.02
C LEU A 182 -22.14 -24.63 14.86
N ASP A 183 -21.54 -25.27 13.85
CA ASP A 183 -21.74 -26.70 13.57
C ASP A 183 -21.23 -27.62 14.70
N ARG A 184 -20.13 -27.24 15.36
CA ARG A 184 -19.64 -27.96 16.55
C ARG A 184 -20.64 -27.90 17.70
N ILE A 185 -21.31 -26.76 17.86
CA ILE A 185 -22.33 -26.53 18.90
C ILE A 185 -23.59 -27.32 18.54
N ARG A 186 -24.02 -27.30 17.27
CA ARG A 186 -25.16 -28.09 16.80
C ARG A 186 -24.98 -29.58 17.08
N ARG A 187 -23.78 -30.12 16.81
CA ARG A 187 -23.45 -31.51 17.14
C ARG A 187 -23.44 -31.79 18.65
N ALA A 188 -23.04 -30.83 19.48
CA ALA A 188 -23.15 -30.95 20.92
C ALA A 188 -24.63 -30.99 21.36
N VAL A 189 -25.45 -30.06 20.90
CA VAL A 189 -26.89 -30.00 21.17
C VAL A 189 -27.60 -31.29 20.75
N ALA A 190 -27.29 -31.84 19.57
CA ALA A 190 -27.85 -33.11 19.11
C ALA A 190 -27.51 -34.29 20.05
N ARG A 191 -26.25 -34.36 20.50
CA ARG A 191 -25.82 -35.39 21.48
C ARG A 191 -26.49 -35.20 22.83
N ASP A 192 -26.62 -33.96 23.29
CA ASP A 192 -27.27 -33.64 24.56
C ASP A 192 -28.77 -33.97 24.49
N LEU A 193 -29.41 -33.72 23.36
CA LEU A 193 -30.80 -34.09 23.11
C LEU A 193 -31.01 -35.60 23.15
N ASP A 194 -30.14 -36.38 22.50
CA ASP A 194 -30.21 -37.85 22.57
C ASP A 194 -29.96 -38.35 23.99
N ARG A 195 -29.00 -37.75 24.71
CA ARG A 195 -28.71 -38.09 26.10
C ARG A 195 -29.90 -37.80 27.01
N VAL A 196 -30.52 -36.63 26.91
CA VAL A 196 -31.70 -36.27 27.71
C VAL A 196 -32.89 -37.18 27.38
N ARG A 197 -33.11 -37.55 26.12
CA ARG A 197 -34.15 -38.53 25.73
C ARG A 197 -33.94 -39.91 26.35
N THR A 198 -32.70 -40.39 26.39
CA THR A 198 -32.41 -41.67 27.05
C THR A 198 -32.60 -41.60 28.56
N ALA A 199 -32.28 -40.45 29.17
CA ALA A 199 -32.49 -40.21 30.60
C ALA A 199 -33.97 -40.01 30.96
N SER A 200 -34.77 -39.34 30.12
CA SER A 200 -36.21 -39.12 30.33
C SER A 200 -37.01 -40.42 30.31
N ALA A 201 -36.57 -41.41 29.53
CA ALA A 201 -37.15 -42.76 29.58
C ALA A 201 -36.99 -43.43 30.95
N VAL A 202 -36.05 -42.94 31.78
CA VAL A 202 -35.76 -43.39 33.14
C VAL A 202 -35.99 -42.22 34.11
N ASP A 203 -37.17 -41.59 34.05
CA ASP A 203 -37.51 -40.46 34.93
C ASP A 203 -37.76 -40.94 36.38
N VAL A 204 -36.65 -41.06 37.11
CA VAL A 204 -36.61 -41.51 38.52
C VAL A 204 -37.45 -40.61 39.44
N PRO A 205 -37.40 -39.27 39.40
CA PRO A 205 -38.27 -38.42 40.21
C PRO A 205 -39.77 -38.72 40.07
N SER A 206 -40.26 -38.84 38.83
CA SER A 206 -41.66 -39.21 38.59
C SER A 206 -41.98 -40.62 39.08
N LEU A 207 -41.05 -41.57 38.92
CA LEU A 207 -41.21 -42.92 39.47
C LEU A 207 -41.25 -42.92 41.00
N THR A 208 -40.45 -42.09 41.67
CA THR A 208 -40.43 -41.97 43.13
C THR A 208 -41.71 -41.32 43.67
N ILE A 209 -42.22 -40.27 43.01
CA ILE A 209 -43.50 -39.66 43.39
C ILE A 209 -44.64 -40.67 43.23
N ARG A 210 -44.66 -41.42 42.12
CA ARG A 210 -45.65 -42.50 41.91
C ARG A 210 -45.50 -43.62 42.93
N LEU A 211 -44.28 -43.92 43.35
CA LEU A 211 -44.02 -44.91 44.38
C LEU A 211 -44.53 -44.44 45.75
N ASP A 212 -44.28 -43.19 46.13
CA ASP A 212 -44.80 -42.59 47.38
C ASP A 212 -46.32 -42.57 47.40
N GLU A 213 -46.95 -42.21 46.27
CA GLU A 213 -48.41 -42.24 46.14
C GLU A 213 -48.96 -43.67 46.22
N ALA A 214 -48.28 -44.64 45.61
CA ALA A 214 -48.65 -46.05 45.71
C ALA A 214 -48.51 -46.59 47.15
N VAL A 215 -47.47 -46.19 47.87
CA VAL A 215 -47.29 -46.54 49.29
C VAL A 215 -48.44 -45.96 50.13
N ARG A 216 -48.82 -44.70 49.88
CA ARG A 216 -49.91 -44.05 50.58
C ARG A 216 -51.28 -44.67 50.28
N MET A 217 -51.52 -45.10 49.03
CA MET A 217 -52.71 -45.89 48.66
C MET A 217 -52.76 -47.25 49.36
N VAL A 218 -51.60 -47.86 49.63
CA VAL A 218 -51.52 -49.11 50.40
C VAL A 218 -51.88 -48.88 51.87
N ASP A 219 -51.47 -47.77 52.47
CA ASP A 219 -51.83 -47.43 53.86
C ASP A 219 -53.33 -47.13 54.04
N GLU A 220 -54.03 -46.71 52.99
CA GLU A 220 -55.49 -46.48 53.01
C GLU A 220 -56.32 -47.74 52.72
N LEU A 221 -55.70 -48.90 52.45
CA LEU A 221 -56.44 -50.14 52.26
C LEU A 221 -57.03 -50.62 53.61
N PRO A 222 -58.36 -50.89 53.68
CA PRO A 222 -58.97 -51.37 54.90
C PRO A 222 -58.43 -52.75 55.27
N LEU A 223 -57.90 -52.89 56.49
CA LEU A 223 -57.39 -54.15 57.03
C LEU A 223 -58.53 -55.18 57.13
N VAL A 224 -58.58 -56.12 56.18
CA VAL A 224 -59.47 -57.30 56.22
C VAL A 224 -58.89 -58.31 57.22
N SER A 225 -58.95 -57.98 58.51
CA SER A 225 -58.84 -58.98 59.57
C SER A 225 -59.56 -58.47 60.82
N VAL A 226 -60.86 -58.67 60.86
CA VAL A 226 -61.62 -58.74 62.12
C VAL A 226 -61.57 -60.20 62.57
N PRO A 227 -60.84 -60.57 63.64
CA PRO A 227 -61.06 -61.85 64.27
C PRO A 227 -62.41 -61.76 64.99
N GLU A 228 -63.39 -62.49 64.47
CA GLU A 228 -64.66 -62.72 65.13
C GLU A 228 -64.41 -63.35 66.51
N ARG A 229 -64.70 -62.61 67.58
CA ARG A 229 -64.80 -63.19 68.92
C ARG A 229 -66.03 -64.11 68.93
N ALA A 230 -65.82 -65.38 68.61
CA ALA A 230 -66.77 -66.41 68.95
C ALA A 230 -66.89 -66.51 70.48
N THR A 231 -67.97 -65.96 71.02
CA THR A 231 -68.45 -66.21 72.37
C THR A 231 -68.79 -67.69 72.52
N ALA A 232 -67.89 -68.47 73.12
CA ALA A 232 -68.18 -69.83 73.56
C ALA A 232 -69.00 -69.78 74.87
N ALA A 233 -70.29 -69.47 74.74
CA ALA A 233 -71.31 -69.80 75.71
C ALA A 233 -72.22 -70.87 75.10
N GLY A 234 -72.31 -72.03 75.75
CA GLY A 234 -73.36 -73.02 75.45
C GLY A 234 -72.94 -74.21 74.59
N ARG A 235 -71.95 -75.00 75.01
CA ARG A 235 -71.97 -76.44 74.75
C ARG A 235 -72.26 -77.17 76.05
N ALA A 236 -73.54 -77.08 76.44
CA ALA A 236 -74.21 -78.05 77.30
C ALA A 236 -73.79 -79.46 76.83
N ALA A 237 -73.17 -80.24 77.70
CA ALA A 237 -73.89 -81.17 78.56
C ALA A 237 -74.79 -82.13 77.78
N ALA A 238 -74.41 -83.41 77.85
CA ALA A 238 -75.30 -84.55 77.81
C ALA A 238 -76.03 -84.85 76.48
N ALA A 239 -75.32 -85.55 75.60
CA ALA A 239 -75.87 -86.73 74.93
C ALA A 239 -74.72 -87.75 74.86
N SER A 240 -74.59 -88.58 75.90
CA SER A 240 -75.14 -89.95 75.88
C SER A 240 -74.36 -90.79 74.86
N ALA A 241 -73.28 -91.44 75.30
CA ALA A 241 -73.32 -92.78 75.88
C ALA A 241 -73.46 -93.88 74.82
N ASN A 242 -72.70 -94.95 75.07
CA ASN A 242 -72.67 -96.24 74.38
C ASN A 242 -71.92 -96.25 73.04
N GLY A 243 -71.02 -97.18 72.78
CA GLY A 243 -70.69 -98.38 73.53
C GLY A 243 -69.53 -99.11 72.85
N ALA A 244 -68.77 -99.81 73.67
CA ALA A 244 -67.62 -100.62 73.31
C ALA A 244 -67.98 -101.88 72.52
N SER A 245 -67.11 -102.30 71.60
CA SER A 245 -66.67 -103.69 71.29
C SER A 245 -65.85 -103.64 69.99
N ALA A 246 -64.53 -103.89 69.98
CA ALA A 246 -63.78 -105.13 70.21
C ALA A 246 -63.73 -106.08 69.00
N SER A 247 -62.53 -106.17 68.39
CA SER A 247 -61.96 -107.33 67.64
C SER A 247 -62.66 -107.72 66.31
N ALA A 248 -62.04 -108.27 65.26
CA ALA A 248 -60.72 -108.89 65.07
C ALA A 248 -60.35 -108.90 63.56
N ARG A 249 -59.03 -108.93 63.30
CA ARG A 249 -58.27 -109.63 62.24
C ARG A 249 -59.01 -110.24 61.03
N GLY A 250 -58.39 -110.06 59.84
CA GLY A 250 -58.35 -111.13 58.83
C GLY A 250 -58.13 -110.68 57.38
N ALA A 251 -56.91 -110.91 56.88
CA ALA A 251 -56.43 -110.68 55.52
C ALA A 251 -57.15 -111.44 54.39
N ALA A 252 -57.10 -110.85 53.20
CA ALA A 252 -56.97 -111.44 51.85
C ALA A 252 -56.82 -110.24 50.88
N TRP A 253 -55.76 -109.96 50.12
CA TRP A 253 -54.61 -110.68 49.57
C TRP A 253 -53.40 -109.73 49.51
#